data_AF-A0A1Y4CMZ8-F1
#
_entry.id   AF-A0A1Y4CMZ8-F1
#
_cell.length_a   1.000
_cell.length_b   1.000
_cell.length_c   1.000
_cell.angle_alpha   90.00
_cell.angle_beta   90.00
_cell.angle_gamma   90.00
#
_symmetry.space_group_name_H-M   'P 1'
#
loop_
_entity.id
_entity.type
_entity.pdbx_description
1 polymer ?
#
loop_
_entity_poly.entity_id
_entity_poly.type
_entity_poly.pdbx_seq_one_letter_code
_entity_poly.pdbx_strand_id
1 'polypeptide(L)' 'MTYAMEIKRRELASFAEGEKKKETMMILAMLKDGVAKETIAKYAKVSVEYITELGKKHHLL' A
#
# COMPACT_ATOMS: atom_id res chain seq x y z
N MET A 1 18.54 11.25 -23.18
CA MET A 1 18.54 10.08 -22.29
C MET A 1 18.80 8.84 -23.13
N THR A 2 19.58 7.87 -22.65
CA THR A 2 19.87 6.64 -23.40
C THR A 2 18.78 5.59 -23.15
N TYR A 3 18.53 4.70 -24.12
CA TYR A 3 17.53 3.63 -24.03
C TYR A 3 17.69 2.77 -22.75
N ALA A 4 18.93 2.51 -22.32
CA ALA A 4 19.22 1.78 -21.09
C ALA A 4 18.78 2.52 -19.80
N MET A 5 18.79 3.85 -19.77
CA MET A 5 18.26 4.64 -18.65
C MET A 5 16.73 4.57 -18.58
N GLU A 6 16.05 4.54 -19.73
CA GLU A 6 14.58 4.42 -19.76
C GLU A 6 14.10 3.06 -19.25
N ILE A 7 14.81 1.97 -19.57
CA ILE A 7 14.52 0.63 -19.04
C ILE A 7 14.68 0.61 -17.53
N LYS A 8 15.83 1.06 -17.00
CA LYS A 8 16.07 1.13 -15.54
C LYS A 8 15.01 1.95 -14.81
N ARG A 9 14.58 3.08 -15.39
CA ARG A 9 13.52 3.91 -14.80
C ARG A 9 12.18 3.17 -14.76
N ARG A 10 11.85 2.41 -15.81
CA ARG A 10 10.64 1.58 -15.85
C ARG A 10 10.70 0.45 -14.83
N GLU A 11 11.82 -0.27 -14.73
CA GLU A 11 11.99 -1.35 -13.76
C GLU A 11 11.89 -0.86 -12.31
N LEU A 12 12.53 0.28 -11.99
CA LEU A 12 12.44 0.91 -10.67
C LEU A 12 11.00 1.36 -10.35
N ALA A 13 10.27 1.90 -11.34
CA ALA A 13 8.87 2.26 -11.17
C ALA A 13 7.99 1.03 -10.93
N SER A 14 8.20 -0.05 -11.69
CA SER A 14 7.48 -1.33 -11.51
C SER A 14 7.78 -1.98 -10.16
N PHE A 15 9.02 -1.87 -9.68
CA PHE A 15 9.40 -2.37 -8.36
C PHE A 15 8.71 -1.59 -7.23
N ALA A 16 8.75 -0.26 -7.30
CA ALA A 16 8.08 0.61 -6.33
C ALA A 16 6.55 0.41 -6.34
N GLU A 17 5.94 0.16 -7.50
CA GLU A 17 4.52 -0.17 -7.60
C GLU A 17 4.20 -1.54 -6.98
N GLY A 18 5.10 -2.51 -7.14
CA GLY A 18 4.99 -3.83 -6.51
C GLY A 18 5.07 -3.77 -4.99
N GLU A 19 5.97 -2.96 -4.43
CA GLU A 19 6.07 -2.76 -2.98
C GLU A 19 4.82 -2.10 -2.40
N LYS A 20 4.32 -1.04 -3.06
CA LYS A 20 3.06 -0.40 -2.64
C LYS A 20 1.89 -1.38 -2.63
N LYS A 21 1.77 -2.23 -3.67
CA LYS A 21 0.70 -3.25 -3.73
C LYS A 21 0.78 -4.24 -2.56
N LYS A 22 1.98 -4.69 -2.19
CA LYS A 22 2.16 -5.58 -1.03
C LYS A 22 1.75 -4.91 0.27
N GLU A 23 2.16 -3.67 0.47
CA GLU A 23 1.83 -2.89 1.66
C GLU A 23 0.32 -2.67 1.79
N THR A 24 -0.35 -2.30 0.69
CA THR A 24 -1.81 -2.16 0.64
C THR A 24 -2.54 -3.49 0.90
N MET A 25 -2.08 -4.59 0.31
CA MET A 25 -2.66 -5.92 0.58
C MET A 25 -2.54 -6.32 2.05
N MET A 26 -1.41 -5.99 2.69
CA MET A 26 -1.19 -6.30 4.10
C MET A 26 -2.13 -5.48 5.00
N ILE A 27 -2.31 -4.18 4.72
CA ILE A 27 -3.27 -3.31 5.42
C ILE A 27 -4.70 -3.85 5.29
N LEU A 28 -5.11 -4.27 4.08
CA LEU A 28 -6.44 -4.82 3.84
C LEU A 28 -6.65 -6.17 4.55
N ALA A 29 -5.63 -7.03 4.61
CA ALA A 29 -5.70 -8.28 5.35
C ALA A 29 -5.88 -8.02 6.85
N MET A 30 -5.11 -7.09 7.44
CA MET A 30 -5.25 -6.70 8.84
C MET A 30 -6.63 -6.09 9.15
N LEU A 31 -7.18 -5.27 8.25
CA LEU A 31 -8.55 -4.76 8.38
C LEU A 31 -9.59 -5.88 8.37
N LYS A 32 -9.43 -6.86 7.46
CA LYS A 32 -10.31 -8.02 7.36
C LYS A 32 -10.24 -8.91 8.61
N ASP A 33 -9.07 -9.02 9.23
CA ASP A 33 -8.86 -9.73 10.49
C ASP A 33 -9.39 -8.96 11.71
N GLY A 34 -9.95 -7.76 11.52
CA GLY A 34 -10.55 -6.95 12.59
C GLY A 34 -9.52 -6.16 13.43
N VAL A 35 -8.29 -6.01 12.94
CA VAL A 35 -7.28 -5.19 13.62
C VAL A 35 -7.71 -3.72 13.60
N ALA A 36 -7.59 -3.05 14.74
CA ALA A 36 -7.95 -1.64 14.86
C ALA A 36 -7.11 -0.76 13.91
N LYS A 37 -7.78 0.19 13.25
CA LYS A 37 -7.16 1.12 12.29
C LYS A 37 -6.01 1.93 12.88
N GLU A 38 -6.07 2.32 14.16
CA GLU A 38 -4.94 2.99 14.84
C GLU A 38 -3.72 2.09 14.95
N THR A 39 -3.93 0.80 15.22
CA THR A 39 -2.88 -0.20 15.31
C THR A 39 -2.23 -0.40 13.95
N ILE A 40 -3.03 -0.56 12.89
CA ILE A 40 -2.52 -0.71 11.53
C ILE A 40 -1.75 0.56 11.12
N ALA A 41 -2.28 1.76 11.41
CA ALA A 41 -1.62 3.03 11.11
C ALA A 41 -0.22 3.11 11.74
N LYS A 42 -0.11 2.69 13.01
CA LYS A 42 1.16 2.68 13.75
C LYS A 42 2.19 1.74 13.13
N TYR A 43 1.80 0.52 12.78
CA TYR A 43 2.74 -0.49 12.27
C TYR A 43 3.07 -0.32 10.78
N ALA A 44 2.07 0.02 9.97
CA ALA A 44 2.26 0.31 8.55
C ALA A 44 2.83 1.71 8.30
N LYS A 45 2.96 2.56 9.33
CA LYS A 45 3.46 3.95 9.25
C LYS A 45 2.68 4.80 8.23
N VAL A 46 1.37 4.57 8.14
CA VAL A 46 0.44 5.31 7.28
C VAL A 46 -0.60 6.04 8.12
N SER A 47 -1.30 7.01 7.54
CA SER A 47 -2.36 7.73 8.25
C SER A 47 -3.60 6.85 8.47
N VAL A 48 -4.33 7.12 9.55
CA VAL A 48 -5.61 6.47 9.84
C VAL A 48 -6.64 6.80 8.76
N GLU A 49 -6.59 8.01 8.18
CA GLU A 49 -7.42 8.41 7.04
C GLU A 49 -7.18 7.51 5.82
N TYR A 50 -5.91 7.24 5.47
CA TYR A 50 -5.59 6.36 4.34
C TYR A 50 -6.16 4.94 4.53
N ILE A 51 -6.07 4.39 5.75
CA ILE A 51 -6.66 3.09 6.09
C ILE A 51 -8.18 3.13 6.03
N THR A 52 -8.79 4.24 6.47
CA THR A 52 -10.25 4.41 6.43
C THR A 52 -10.76 4.50 5.00
N GLU A 53 -10.08 5.23 4.12
CA GLU A 53 -10.40 5.30 2.69
C GLU A 53 -10.25 3.93 2.02
N LEU A 54 -9.18 3.19 2.34
CA LEU A 54 -8.98 1.82 1.88
C LEU A 54 -10.10 0.88 2.35
N GLY A 55 -10.44 0.91 3.63
CA GLY A 55 -11.50 0.05 4.18
C GLY A 55 -12.85 0.32 3.52
N LYS A 56 -13.23 1.59 3.34
CA LYS A 56 -14.47 1.97 2.63
C LYS A 56 -14.51 1.47 1.20
N LYS A 57 -13.41 1.63 0.46
CA LYS A 57 -13.29 1.19 -0.94
C LYS A 57 -13.40 -0.32 -1.09
N HIS A 58 -13.02 -1.07 -0.06
CA HIS A 58 -13.03 -2.53 -0.03
C HIS A 58 -14.19 -3.13 0.79
N HIS A 59 -15.14 -2.32 1.25
CA HIS A 59 -16.29 -2.74 2.09
C HIS A 59 -15.90 -3.46 3.39
N LEU A 60 -14.75 -3.10 3.97
CA LEU A 60 -14.24 -3.63 5.22
C LEU A 60 -14.54 -2.73 6.43
N LEU A 61 -14.99 -1.49 6.18
CA LEU A 61 -15.37 -0.44 7.13
C LEU A 61 -16.56 0.33 6.58
#